data_AF-A0A370I951-F1
#
_entry.id   AF-A0A370I951-F1
#
_cell.length_a   1.000
_cell.length_b   1.000
_cell.length_c   1.000
_cell.angle_alpha   90.00
_cell.angle_beta   90.00
_cell.angle_gamma   90.00
#
_symmetry.space_group_name_H-M   'P 1'
#
loop_
_entity.id
_entity.type
_entity.pdbx_description
1 polymer ?
#
loop_
_entity_poly.entity_id
_entity_poly.type
_entity_poly.pdbx_seq_one_letter_code
_entity_poly.pdbx_strand_id
1 'polypeptide(L)' 'MPEQTGEIIEVRGADGSPPYLVRFGDGRESLVFPGPDCVVRPH' A
#
# COMPACT_ATOMS: atom_id res chain seq x y z
N MET A 1 -7.26 -9.26 -14.24
CA MET A 1 -6.32 -9.39 -13.11
C MET A 1 -7.11 -9.01 -11.85
N PRO A 2 -7.13 -9.82 -10.79
CA PRO A 2 -7.79 -9.40 -9.55
C PRO A 2 -7.05 -8.17 -8.98
N GLU A 3 -7.80 -7.16 -8.55
CA GLU A 3 -7.23 -6.01 -7.84
C GLU A 3 -6.66 -6.49 -6.50
N GLN A 4 -5.35 -6.41 -6.33
CA GLN A 4 -4.71 -6.78 -5.08
C GLN A 4 -4.90 -5.65 -4.07
N THR A 5 -5.86 -5.81 -3.16
CA THR A 5 -6.14 -4.85 -2.09
C THR A 5 -5.33 -5.21 -0.85
N GLY A 6 -4.81 -4.20 -0.15
CA GLY A 6 -4.13 -4.35 1.13
C GLY A 6 -4.26 -3.09 1.96
N GLU A 7 -4.08 -3.24 3.28
CA GLU A 7 -4.15 -2.14 4.23
C GLU A 7 -2.77 -1.52 4.43
N ILE A 8 -2.66 -0.19 4.30
CA ILE A 8 -1.43 0.52 4.60
C ILE A 8 -1.30 0.61 6.12
N ILE A 9 -0.35 -0.13 6.67
CA ILE A 9 -0.09 -0.16 8.12
C ILE A 9 0.99 0.83 8.53
N GLU A 10 1.81 1.29 7.58
CA GLU A 10 2.86 2.27 7.83
C GLU A 10 3.26 3.01 6.54
N VAL A 11 3.58 4.30 6.68
CA VAL A 11 4.08 5.13 5.58
C VAL A 11 5.55 5.43 5.82
N ARG A 12 6.42 5.02 4.90
CA ARG A 12 7.88 5.14 5.02
C ARG A 12 8.48 6.26 4.18
N GLY A 13 7.74 6.79 3.20
CA GLY A 13 8.18 7.95 2.44
C GLY A 13 7.94 9.26 3.20
N ALA A 14 8.68 10.29 2.79
CA ALA A 14 8.52 11.64 3.32
C ALA A 14 7.13 12.20 3.00
N ASP A 15 6.57 12.99 3.91
CA ASP A 15 5.29 13.71 3.71
C ASP A 15 4.10 12.80 3.35
N GLY A 16 4.12 11.55 3.80
CA GLY A 16 3.06 10.59 3.48
C GLY A 16 3.20 9.95 2.09
N SER A 17 4.36 10.09 1.45
CA SER A 17 4.66 9.51 0.14
C SER A 17 5.05 8.03 0.23
N PRO A 18 5.10 7.30 -0.89
CA PRO A 18 5.62 5.94 -0.92
C PRO A 18 7.12 5.86 -0.55
N PRO A 19 7.61 4.68 -0.14
CA PRO A 19 6.89 3.40 -0.08
C PRO A 19 5.93 3.26 1.10
N TYR A 20 4.90 2.43 0.90
CA TYR A 20 3.95 2.06 1.94
C TYR A 20 4.20 0.63 2.39
N LEU A 21 4.23 0.38 3.69
CA LEU A 21 4.16 -0.99 4.20
C LEU A 21 2.70 -1.41 4.20
N VAL A 22 2.39 -2.41 3.38
CA VAL A 22 1.03 -2.91 3.18
C VAL A 22 0.91 -4.32 3.73
N ARG A 23 -0.13 -4.56 4.51
CA ARG A 23 -0.55 -5.90 4.92
C ARG A 23 -1.64 -6.40 4.00
N PHE A 24 -1.40 -7.55 3.37
CA PHE A 24 -2.37 -8.20 2.51
C PHE A 24 -3.26 -9.16 3.32
N GLY A 25 -4.41 -9.53 2.77
CA GLY A 25 -5.40 -10.36 3.46
C GLY A 25 -4.93 -11.78 3.84
N ASP A 26 -3.82 -12.23 3.28
CA ASP A 26 -3.16 -13.49 3.65
C ASP A 26 -2.15 -13.35 4.81
N GLY A 27 -1.99 -12.14 5.36
CA GLY A 27 -1.11 -11.84 6.49
C GLY A 27 0.33 -11.48 6.11
N ARG A 28 0.71 -11.58 4.83
CA ARG A 28 2.02 -11.10 4.37
C ARG A 28 2.10 -9.57 4.40
N GLU A 29 3.28 -9.07 4.75
CA GLU A 29 3.62 -7.66 4.76
C GLU A 29 4.67 -7.38 3.68
N SER A 30 4.47 -6.34 2.89
CA SER A 30 5.42 -5.97 1.83
C SER A 30 5.45 -4.47 1.60
N LEU A 31 6.60 -3.97 1.14
CA LEU A 31 6.74 -2.58 0.71
C LEU A 31 6.13 -2.43 -0.68
N VAL A 32 5.12 -1.58 -0.76
CA VAL A 32 4.42 -1.26 -2.00
C VAL A 32 4.87 0.11 -2.49
N PHE A 33 5.28 0.12 -3.75
CA PHE A 33 5.56 1.31 -4.53
C PHE A 33 4.39 1.46 -5.52
N PRO A 34 3.39 2.30 -5.20
CA PRO A 34 2.24 2.50 -6.06
C PRO A 34 2.68 3.10 -7.39
N GLY A 35 2.15 2.55 -8.48
CA GLY A 35 2.28 3.13 -9.82
C GLY A 35 1.29 4.28 -10.03
N PRO A 36 1.31 4.92 -11.21
CA PRO A 36 0.42 6.04 -11.54
C PRO A 36 -1.07 5.68 -11.49
N ASP A 37 -1.43 4.41 -11.70
CA ASP A 37 -2.81 3.90 -11.66
C ASP A 37 -3.26 3.42 -10.27
N CYS A 38 -2.40 3.53 -9.24
CA CYS A 38 -2.75 3.14 -7.88
C CYS A 38 -3.55 4.23 -7.17
N VAL A 39 -4.67 3.85 -6.56
CA VAL A 39 -5.52 4.76 -5.78
C VAL A 39 -5.41 4.43 -4.30
N VAL A 40 -4.93 5.39 -3.51
CA VAL A 40 -4.98 5.32 -2.04
C VAL A 40 -6.33 5.87 -1.60
N ARG A 41 -7.13 5.07 -0.89
CA ARG A 41 -8.41 5.51 -0.33
C ARG A 41 -8.29 5.68 1.19
N PRO A 42 -8.61 6.85 1.75
CA PRO A 42 -8.79 6.97 3.19
C PRO A 42 -9.99 6.12 3.62
N HIS A 43 -9.91 5.55 4.82
CA HIS A 43 -11.05 4.88 5.48
C HIS A 43 -11.92 5.91 6.20
#